data_AF-A0A946E9C2-F1
#
_entry.id   AF-A0A946E9C2-F1
#
_cell.length_a   1.000
_cell.length_b   1.000
_cell.length_c   1.000
_cell.angle_alpha   90.00
_cell.angle_beta   90.00
_cell.angle_gamma   90.00
#
_symmetry.space_group_name_H-M   'P 1'
#
loop_
_entity.id
_entity.type
_entity.pdbx_description
1 polymer ?
#
loop_
_entity_poly.entity_id
_entity_poly.type
_entity_poly.pdbx_seq_one_letter_code
_entity_poly.pdbx_strand_id
1 'polypeptide(L)'
;GFGFGDGSMSDYNTEYVSTDGVVSVDKQTAVFGSLGSGLNVGAGFGFMFNENFGAELGVNYLIGSTFTTTEDRTTTSTVAGSGGGGSITTTSNSAFTSSMSANMLRINPSLVIMGNGDKIKPYAKFGVMLGFGSATSTDKDVSTTTSTGSATTTSEYNTTMEMTGGIGFGFSGALGAAYGLSDNMSLFAELNMNNMSWAPMTNTITAVSVDGVDQLALSPAPTVFDLQTNYVDEITATSNTYSNPIRDDTSPRDELKSKVGVGSVGINIGLKISF
;
A
#
# COMPACT_ATOMS: atom_id res chain seq x y z
N GLY A 1 -8.04 10.75 -8.02
CA GLY A 1 -7.31 10.00 -9.06
C GLY A 1 -7.47 8.52 -8.81
N PHE A 2 -7.40 7.72 -9.86
CA PHE A 2 -7.35 6.27 -9.78
C PHE A 2 -5.89 5.83 -9.66
N GLY A 3 -5.57 4.97 -8.71
CA GLY A 3 -4.25 4.33 -8.67
C GLY A 3 -4.08 3.38 -9.85
N PHE A 4 -2.88 3.31 -10.42
CA PHE A 4 -2.48 2.22 -11.31
C PHE A 4 -1.32 1.54 -10.61
N GLY A 5 -1.53 0.30 -10.17
CA GLY A 5 -0.48 -0.49 -9.54
C GLY A 5 0.56 -0.88 -10.59
N ASP A 6 1.84 -0.61 -10.31
CA ASP A 6 2.94 -1.40 -10.88
C ASP A 6 3.12 -2.72 -10.13
N GLY A 7 2.56 -2.83 -8.92
CA GLY A 7 2.41 -4.05 -8.15
C GLY A 7 1.21 -4.86 -8.59
N SER A 8 1.31 -5.53 -9.73
CA SER A 8 0.57 -6.79 -9.90
C SER A 8 1.16 -7.80 -8.92
N MET A 9 0.47 -8.14 -7.85
CA MET A 9 0.60 -9.52 -7.34
C MET A 9 -0.25 -10.37 -8.28
N SER A 10 0.37 -10.81 -9.37
CA SER A 10 -0.18 -11.84 -10.25
C SER A 10 0.34 -13.15 -9.73
N ASP A 11 -0.48 -13.94 -9.04
CA ASP A 11 -0.08 -15.28 -8.63
C ASP A 11 -1.13 -16.35 -8.97
N TYR A 12 -0.60 -17.54 -9.20
CA TYR A 12 -1.21 -18.66 -9.91
C TYR A 12 -1.94 -19.60 -8.95
N ASN A 13 -3.06 -20.16 -9.40
CA ASN A 13 -3.70 -21.30 -8.72
C ASN A 13 -2.77 -22.52 -8.81
N THR A 14 -2.23 -22.97 -7.68
CA THR A 14 -1.34 -24.14 -7.64
C THR A 14 -1.95 -25.21 -6.74
N GLU A 15 -2.30 -26.35 -7.33
CA GLU A 15 -2.75 -27.53 -6.59
C GLU A 15 -1.52 -28.41 -6.30
N TYR A 16 -1.18 -28.58 -5.02
CA TYR A 16 -0.17 -29.54 -4.61
C TYR A 16 -0.85 -30.79 -4.06
N VAL A 17 -0.59 -31.92 -4.71
CA VAL A 17 -0.94 -33.26 -4.21
C VAL A 17 0.35 -33.94 -3.78
N SER A 18 0.53 -34.14 -2.48
CA SER A 18 1.65 -34.94 -1.96
C SER A 18 1.26 -36.42 -1.84
N THR A 19 2.25 -37.31 -1.84
CA THR A 19 2.07 -38.77 -1.85
C THR A 19 1.31 -39.32 -0.63
N ASP A 20 1.19 -38.54 0.46
CA ASP A 20 0.52 -38.92 1.71
C ASP A 20 -0.96 -38.47 1.81
N GLY A 21 -1.61 -38.12 0.70
CA GLY A 21 -3.04 -37.77 0.69
C GLY A 21 -3.37 -36.38 1.24
N VAL A 22 -2.37 -35.50 1.32
CA VAL A 22 -2.58 -34.06 1.58
C VAL A 22 -2.83 -33.34 0.27
N VAL A 23 -3.97 -32.68 0.18
CA VAL A 23 -4.36 -31.79 -0.93
C VAL A 23 -4.36 -30.37 -0.41
N SER A 24 -3.56 -29.48 -1.01
CA SER A 24 -3.62 -28.04 -0.74
C SER A 24 -4.11 -27.31 -1.99
N VAL A 25 -5.16 -26.51 -1.82
CA VAL A 25 -5.71 -25.60 -2.81
C VAL A 25 -5.46 -24.18 -2.31
N ASP A 26 -4.77 -23.38 -3.12
CA ASP A 26 -4.48 -21.98 -2.83
C ASP A 26 -5.21 -21.09 -3.83
N LYS A 27 -6.10 -20.22 -3.33
CA LYS A 27 -6.88 -19.28 -4.14
C LYS A 27 -6.54 -17.85 -3.71
N GLN A 28 -5.72 -17.20 -4.52
CA GLN A 28 -5.38 -15.79 -4.34
C GLN A 28 -6.20 -14.92 -5.29
N THR A 29 -6.76 -13.81 -4.79
CA THR A 29 -7.45 -12.81 -5.63
C THR A 29 -6.59 -11.57 -5.79
N ALA A 30 -6.05 -11.37 -6.99
CA ALA A 30 -5.26 -10.19 -7.31
C ALA A 30 -6.13 -8.92 -7.28
N VAL A 31 -5.72 -7.94 -6.47
CA VAL A 31 -6.32 -6.60 -6.45
C VAL A 31 -5.30 -5.61 -6.98
N PHE A 32 -5.63 -5.01 -8.13
CA PHE A 32 -4.81 -3.98 -8.73
C PHE A 32 -5.09 -2.65 -8.03
N GLY A 33 -4.21 -2.28 -7.11
CA GLY A 33 -4.28 -1.05 -6.33
C GLY A 33 -2.94 -0.34 -6.31
N SER A 34 -2.98 0.95 -5.97
CA SER A 34 -1.78 1.72 -5.66
C SER A 34 -2.10 2.63 -4.48
N LEU A 35 -1.12 2.80 -3.59
CA LEU A 35 -1.20 3.75 -2.49
C LEU A 35 -1.30 5.21 -2.98
N GLY A 36 -1.11 5.45 -4.28
CA GLY A 36 -1.34 6.75 -4.93
C GLY A 36 -2.80 7.04 -5.27
N SER A 37 -3.70 6.06 -5.14
CA SER A 37 -5.14 6.21 -5.38
C SER A 37 -5.80 7.02 -4.28
N GLY A 38 -6.78 7.85 -4.64
CA GLY A 38 -7.55 8.62 -3.66
C GLY A 38 -7.84 10.05 -4.10
N LEU A 39 -8.26 10.87 -3.14
CA LEU A 39 -8.56 12.28 -3.36
C LEU A 39 -7.26 13.09 -3.27
N ASN A 40 -7.04 13.99 -4.22
CA ASN A 40 -5.92 14.93 -4.17
C ASN A 40 -6.49 16.34 -4.10
N VAL A 41 -6.02 17.12 -3.12
CA VAL A 41 -6.39 18.53 -2.95
C VAL A 41 -5.11 19.34 -2.91
N GLY A 42 -5.03 20.45 -3.64
CA GLY A 42 -3.80 21.21 -3.71
C GLY A 42 -3.92 22.56 -4.39
N ALA A 43 -2.79 23.25 -4.46
CA ALA A 43 -2.61 24.53 -5.13
C ALA A 43 -1.32 24.48 -5.97
N GLY A 44 -1.27 25.31 -7.02
CA GLY A 44 -0.09 25.44 -7.88
C GLY A 44 0.26 26.92 -8.07
N PHE A 45 1.55 27.23 -8.03
CA PHE A 45 2.07 28.56 -8.28
C PHE A 45 2.90 28.54 -9.56
N GLY A 46 2.41 29.19 -10.61
CA GLY A 46 3.02 29.16 -11.94
C GLY A 46 3.58 30.51 -12.38
N PHE A 47 4.69 30.47 -13.13
CA PHE A 47 5.28 31.62 -13.80
C PHE A 47 5.57 31.26 -15.26
N MET A 48 5.03 32.03 -16.21
CA MET A 48 5.30 31.86 -17.63
C MET A 48 6.51 32.70 -18.03
N PHE A 49 7.56 32.07 -18.54
CA PHE A 49 8.75 32.76 -19.05
C PHE A 49 8.48 33.44 -20.39
N ASN A 50 7.59 32.85 -21.19
CA ASN A 50 7.07 33.39 -22.45
C ASN A 50 5.66 32.81 -22.71
N GLU A 51 5.09 33.05 -23.89
CA GLU A 51 3.73 32.60 -24.23
C GLU A 51 3.55 31.08 -24.22
N ASN A 52 4.62 30.30 -24.44
CA ASN A 52 4.55 28.85 -24.59
C ASN A 52 5.20 28.07 -23.46
N PHE A 53 6.10 28.67 -22.68
CA PHE A 53 6.88 27.97 -21.65
C PHE A 53 6.79 28.67 -20.31
N GLY A 54 6.56 27.88 -19.27
CA GLY A 54 6.57 28.34 -17.88
C GLY A 54 7.03 27.25 -16.94
N ALA A 55 7.13 27.59 -15.66
CA ALA A 55 7.32 26.63 -14.58
C ALA A 55 6.19 26.76 -13.57
N GLU A 56 5.86 25.66 -12.90
CA GLU A 56 4.86 25.60 -11.84
C GLU A 56 5.41 24.83 -10.65
N LEU A 57 5.15 25.33 -9.45
CA LEU A 57 5.34 24.59 -8.21
C LEU A 57 3.97 24.19 -7.66
N GLY A 58 3.63 22.91 -7.84
CA GLY A 58 2.45 22.30 -7.26
C GLY A 58 2.70 21.82 -5.83
N VAL A 59 1.73 22.04 -4.94
CA VAL A 59 1.68 21.45 -3.60
C VAL A 59 0.31 20.78 -3.45
N ASN A 60 0.28 19.48 -3.21
CA ASN A 60 -0.95 18.71 -3.08
C ASN A 60 -0.89 17.74 -1.91
N TYR A 61 -2.04 17.44 -1.31
CA TYR A 61 -2.20 16.45 -0.27
C TYR A 61 -3.06 15.30 -0.80
N LEU A 62 -2.48 14.10 -0.80
CA LEU A 62 -3.18 12.86 -1.11
C LEU A 62 -3.88 12.38 0.17
N ILE A 63 -5.19 12.18 0.06
CA ILE A 63 -6.00 11.40 0.99
C ILE A 63 -6.22 10.04 0.32
N GLY A 64 -5.46 9.04 0.76
CA GLY A 64 -5.41 7.74 0.11
C GLY A 64 -6.70 6.94 0.29
N SER A 65 -7.14 6.28 -0.77
CA SER A 65 -8.17 5.24 -0.67
C SER A 65 -7.54 3.94 -0.17
N THR A 66 -8.23 3.23 0.73
CA THR A 66 -7.85 1.87 1.11
C THR A 66 -8.06 0.91 -0.06
N PHE A 67 -7.06 0.10 -0.37
CA PHE A 67 -7.25 -1.11 -1.16
C PHE A 67 -7.06 -2.34 -0.27
N THR A 68 -7.76 -3.41 -0.60
CA THR A 68 -7.79 -4.64 0.18
C THR A 68 -7.50 -5.82 -0.73
N THR A 69 -6.56 -6.68 -0.33
CA THR A 69 -6.24 -7.94 -1.00
C THR A 69 -6.68 -9.10 -0.09
N THR A 70 -7.19 -10.18 -0.69
CA THR A 70 -7.60 -11.37 0.03
C THR A 70 -7.01 -12.63 -0.60
N GLU A 71 -6.49 -13.51 0.25
CA GLU A 71 -5.96 -14.83 -0.06
C GLU A 71 -6.71 -15.87 0.74
N ASP A 72 -7.32 -16.83 0.05
CA ASP A 72 -8.03 -17.96 0.66
C ASP A 72 -7.25 -19.25 0.37
N ARG A 73 -6.85 -19.96 1.42
CA ARG A 73 -6.14 -21.24 1.31
C ARG A 73 -6.92 -22.34 1.99
N THR A 74 -7.12 -23.46 1.31
CA THR A 74 -7.74 -24.67 1.87
C THR A 74 -6.76 -25.83 1.79
N THR A 75 -6.45 -26.43 2.93
CA THR A 75 -5.64 -27.64 3.04
C THR A 75 -6.47 -28.77 3.63
N THR A 76 -6.53 -29.90 2.93
CA THR A 76 -7.17 -31.13 3.41
C THR A 76 -6.13 -32.23 3.56
N SER A 77 -6.06 -32.85 4.72
CA SER A 77 -5.21 -34.01 5.01
C SER A 77 -6.07 -35.17 5.46
N THR A 78 -5.88 -36.34 4.86
CA THR A 78 -6.54 -37.58 5.31
C THR A 78 -5.51 -38.58 5.78
N VAL A 79 -5.58 -38.95 7.06
CA VAL A 79 -4.69 -39.93 7.68
C VAL A 79 -5.48 -41.20 7.97
N ALA A 80 -4.93 -42.36 7.59
CA ALA A 80 -5.52 -43.65 7.91
C ALA A 80 -5.50 -43.89 9.43
N GLY A 81 -6.62 -44.34 10.00
CA GLY A 81 -6.69 -44.70 11.42
C GLY A 81 -5.81 -45.93 11.72
N SER A 82 -5.09 -45.93 12.85
CA SER A 82 -4.32 -47.11 13.26
C SER A 82 -5.26 -48.23 13.76
N GLY A 83 -4.93 -49.49 13.45
CA GLY A 83 -5.56 -50.66 14.10
C GLY A 83 -7.02 -50.94 13.71
N GLY A 84 -7.46 -50.54 12.51
CA GLY A 84 -8.84 -50.80 12.02
C GLY A 84 -9.82 -49.66 12.30
N GLY A 85 -9.37 -48.52 12.85
CA GLY A 85 -10.15 -47.30 12.93
C GLY A 85 -10.37 -46.66 11.55
N GLY A 86 -11.51 -45.97 11.37
CA GLY A 86 -11.79 -45.21 10.15
C GLY A 86 -10.74 -44.11 9.91
N SER A 87 -10.60 -43.68 8.64
CA SER A 87 -9.73 -42.55 8.28
C SER A 87 -10.20 -41.25 8.94
N ILE A 88 -9.25 -40.41 9.36
CA ILE A 88 -9.53 -39.06 9.87
C ILE A 88 -9.16 -38.07 8.76
N THR A 89 -10.15 -37.29 8.31
CA THR A 89 -9.91 -36.16 7.41
C THR A 89 -9.95 -34.87 8.20
N THR A 90 -8.91 -34.05 8.05
CA THR A 90 -8.82 -32.71 8.61
C THR A 90 -8.76 -31.70 7.48
N THR A 91 -9.68 -30.75 7.48
CA THR A 91 -9.71 -29.61 6.56
C THR A 91 -9.42 -28.35 7.34
N SER A 92 -8.40 -27.60 6.90
CA SER A 92 -8.05 -26.28 7.41
C SER A 92 -8.28 -25.26 6.29
N ASN A 93 -8.98 -24.17 6.61
CA ASN A 93 -9.17 -23.03 5.74
C ASN A 93 -8.51 -21.82 6.39
N SER A 94 -7.74 -21.03 5.65
CA SER A 94 -7.24 -19.74 6.12
C SER A 94 -7.63 -18.66 5.12
N ALA A 95 -8.19 -17.56 5.61
CA ALA A 95 -8.49 -16.36 4.82
C ALA A 95 -7.62 -15.22 5.36
N PHE A 96 -6.65 -14.81 4.57
CA PHE A 96 -5.79 -13.66 4.85
C PHE A 96 -6.32 -12.44 4.08
N THR A 97 -6.53 -11.33 4.78
CA THR A 97 -6.95 -10.06 4.20
C THR A 97 -5.99 -8.97 4.63
N SER A 98 -5.39 -8.28 3.66
CA SER A 98 -4.51 -7.14 3.90
C SER A 98 -5.12 -5.88 3.30
N SER A 99 -5.26 -4.83 4.11
CA SER A 99 -5.77 -3.52 3.71
C SER A 99 -4.69 -2.46 3.90
N MET A 100 -4.47 -1.62 2.90
CA MET A 100 -3.45 -0.57 2.98
C MET A 100 -3.95 0.76 2.41
N SER A 101 -3.54 1.88 3.02
CA SER A 101 -3.81 3.24 2.55
C SER A 101 -2.66 4.17 2.90
N ALA A 102 -2.47 5.25 2.13
CA ALA A 102 -1.41 6.22 2.39
C ALA A 102 -1.88 7.66 2.26
N ASN A 103 -1.40 8.52 3.15
CA ASN A 103 -1.64 9.95 3.10
C ASN A 103 -0.31 10.66 2.88
N MET A 104 -0.23 11.57 1.89
CA MET A 104 1.03 12.17 1.50
C MET A 104 0.88 13.64 1.13
N LEU A 105 1.70 14.50 1.74
CA LEU A 105 2.02 15.80 1.18
C LEU A 105 2.97 15.61 0.00
N ARG A 106 2.68 16.25 -1.13
CA ARG A 106 3.41 16.12 -2.37
C ARG A 106 3.79 17.48 -2.91
N ILE A 107 5.05 17.60 -3.31
CA ILE A 107 5.61 18.78 -3.96
C ILE A 107 5.95 18.40 -5.39
N ASN A 108 5.56 19.26 -6.33
CA ASN A 108 5.64 18.98 -7.76
C ASN A 108 6.16 20.19 -8.55
N PRO A 109 7.48 20.39 -8.62
CA PRO A 109 8.07 21.28 -9.61
C PRO A 109 7.86 20.72 -11.02
N SER A 110 7.29 21.53 -11.89
CA SER A 110 6.90 21.17 -13.25
C SER A 110 7.28 22.24 -14.26
N LEU A 111 7.66 21.81 -15.46
CA LEU A 111 7.67 22.63 -16.66
C LEU A 111 6.26 22.62 -17.27
N VAL A 112 5.79 23.79 -17.67
CA VAL A 112 4.50 24.00 -18.34
C VAL A 112 4.75 24.36 -19.80
N ILE A 113 4.07 23.67 -20.70
CA ILE A 113 4.07 23.98 -22.13
C ILE A 113 2.64 24.38 -22.51
N MET A 114 2.45 25.63 -22.90
CA MET A 114 1.15 26.20 -23.27
C MET A 114 1.01 26.29 -24.79
N GLY A 115 -0.08 25.71 -25.29
CA GLY A 115 -0.49 25.85 -26.68
C GLY A 115 -1.30 27.12 -26.92
N ASN A 116 -1.41 27.48 -28.20
CA ASN A 116 -2.19 28.64 -28.62
C ASN A 116 -3.69 28.32 -28.60
N GLY A 117 -4.50 29.33 -28.26
CA GLY A 117 -5.95 29.25 -28.28
C GLY A 117 -6.58 30.48 -27.63
N ASP A 118 -7.77 30.86 -28.10
CA ASP A 118 -8.47 32.05 -27.60
C ASP A 118 -9.17 31.75 -26.28
N LYS A 119 -10.30 31.05 -26.35
CA LYS A 119 -11.13 30.74 -25.17
C LYS A 119 -10.73 29.43 -24.48
N ILE A 120 -10.12 28.51 -25.22
CA ILE A 120 -9.63 27.23 -24.70
C ILE A 120 -8.13 27.17 -25.01
N LYS A 121 -7.31 27.11 -23.96
CA LYS A 121 -5.86 27.02 -24.06
C LYS A 121 -5.41 25.61 -23.63
N PRO A 122 -5.02 24.74 -24.56
CA PRO A 122 -4.45 23.44 -24.21
C PRO A 122 -3.05 23.62 -23.61
N TYR A 123 -2.65 22.72 -22.72
CA TYR A 123 -1.30 22.71 -22.16
C TYR A 123 -0.88 21.31 -21.73
N ALA A 124 0.43 21.14 -21.58
CA ALA A 124 1.05 19.97 -20.99
C ALA A 124 1.93 20.39 -19.81
N LYS A 125 2.07 19.51 -18.81
CA LYS A 125 3.02 19.66 -17.71
C LYS A 125 3.89 18.42 -17.59
N PHE A 126 5.16 18.62 -17.26
CA PHE A 126 6.11 17.55 -16.95
C PHE A 126 6.92 17.94 -15.73
N GLY A 127 6.99 17.06 -14.73
CA GLY A 127 7.58 17.42 -13.44
C GLY A 127 8.21 16.26 -12.69
N VAL A 128 8.90 16.64 -11.62
CA VAL A 128 9.40 15.72 -10.60
C VAL A 128 8.45 15.80 -9.41
N MET A 129 8.21 14.69 -8.74
CA MET A 129 7.34 14.62 -7.57
C MET A 129 8.12 14.11 -6.36
N LEU A 130 7.97 14.83 -5.24
CA LEU A 130 8.44 14.42 -3.92
C LEU A 130 7.23 14.20 -3.02
N GLY A 131 7.19 13.09 -2.30
CA GLY A 131 6.11 12.73 -1.39
C GLY A 131 6.61 12.54 0.04
N PHE A 132 5.87 13.06 1.01
CA PHE A 132 6.17 12.96 2.44
C PHE A 132 4.89 12.57 3.16
N GLY A 133 4.91 11.46 3.91
CA GLY A 133 3.69 10.97 4.51
C GLY A 133 3.85 9.66 5.26
N SER A 134 2.72 9.01 5.47
CA SER A 134 2.61 7.73 6.16
C SER A 134 1.64 6.81 5.42
N ALA A 135 1.71 5.53 5.77
CA ALA A 135 0.76 4.53 5.35
C ALA A 135 0.31 3.69 6.54
N THR A 136 -0.97 3.33 6.53
CA THR A 136 -1.56 2.39 7.49
C THR A 136 -1.78 1.07 6.77
N SER A 137 -1.41 -0.03 7.41
CA SER A 137 -1.75 -1.39 6.97
C SER A 137 -2.53 -2.11 8.07
N THR A 138 -3.55 -2.87 7.69
CA THR A 138 -4.27 -3.78 8.58
C THR A 138 -4.30 -5.15 7.94
N ASP A 139 -3.78 -6.13 8.67
CA ASP A 139 -3.79 -7.53 8.28
C ASP A 139 -4.74 -8.32 9.17
N LYS A 140 -5.52 -9.20 8.56
CA LYS A 140 -6.46 -10.10 9.22
C LYS A 140 -6.28 -11.51 8.69
N ASP A 141 -5.97 -12.45 9.55
CA ASP A 141 -5.97 -13.89 9.26
C ASP A 141 -7.12 -14.56 10.02
N VAL A 142 -7.98 -15.27 9.31
CA VAL A 142 -9.00 -16.13 9.91
C VAL A 142 -8.72 -17.56 9.49
N SER A 143 -8.36 -18.39 10.45
CA SER A 143 -8.05 -19.80 10.26
C SER A 143 -9.13 -20.67 10.90
N THR A 144 -9.65 -21.64 10.16
CA THR A 144 -10.70 -22.56 10.61
C THR A 144 -10.30 -24.00 10.33
N THR A 145 -10.27 -24.84 11.37
CA THR A 145 -9.91 -26.27 11.27
C THR A 145 -11.07 -27.15 11.69
N THR A 146 -11.40 -28.14 10.85
CA THR A 146 -12.42 -29.15 11.11
C THR A 146 -11.85 -30.54 10.87
N SER A 147 -11.98 -31.42 11.85
CA SER A 147 -11.62 -32.83 11.73
C SER A 147 -12.87 -33.70 11.78
N THR A 148 -12.87 -34.84 11.06
CA THR A 148 -13.99 -35.78 11.05
C THR A 148 -14.43 -36.14 12.48
N GLY A 149 -15.71 -35.92 12.81
CA GLY A 149 -16.28 -36.24 14.12
C GLY A 149 -15.91 -35.26 15.25
N SER A 150 -15.24 -34.15 14.95
CA SER A 150 -14.90 -33.09 15.91
C SER A 150 -15.62 -31.77 15.58
N ALA A 151 -15.77 -30.91 16.58
CA ALA A 151 -16.25 -29.55 16.36
C ALA A 151 -15.23 -28.73 15.57
N THR A 152 -15.72 -27.82 14.74
CA THR A 152 -14.90 -26.82 14.05
C THR A 152 -14.30 -25.84 15.04
N THR A 153 -13.02 -25.54 14.89
CA THR A 153 -12.30 -24.50 15.64
C THR A 153 -11.97 -23.35 14.69
N THR A 154 -12.10 -22.11 15.17
CA THR A 154 -11.76 -20.90 14.42
C THR A 154 -10.83 -20.06 15.27
N SER A 155 -9.78 -19.54 14.66
CA SER A 155 -8.89 -18.54 15.24
C SER A 155 -8.80 -17.32 14.32
N GLU A 156 -8.83 -16.14 14.90
CA GLU A 156 -8.71 -14.85 14.21
C GLU A 156 -7.53 -14.06 14.77
N TYR A 157 -6.64 -13.62 13.88
CA TYR A 157 -5.51 -12.75 14.18
C TYR A 157 -5.68 -11.44 13.41
N ASN A 158 -5.66 -10.30 14.10
CA ASN A 158 -5.67 -8.98 13.46
C ASN A 158 -4.45 -8.18 13.91
N THR A 159 -3.85 -7.43 12.98
CA THR A 159 -2.76 -6.51 13.26
C THR A 159 -2.95 -5.20 12.49
N THR A 160 -2.68 -4.08 13.14
CA THR A 160 -2.60 -2.76 12.50
C THR A 160 -1.21 -2.17 12.66
N MET A 161 -0.69 -1.62 11.57
CA MET A 161 0.66 -1.12 11.45
C MET A 161 0.67 0.29 10.86
N GLU A 162 1.50 1.16 11.42
CA GLU A 162 1.73 2.52 10.95
C GLU A 162 3.17 2.66 10.44
N MET A 163 3.29 2.93 9.14
CA MET A 163 4.55 3.09 8.43
C MET A 163 4.82 4.56 8.18
N THR A 164 5.99 5.06 8.57
CA THR A 164 6.32 6.49 8.48
C THR A 164 7.75 6.75 8.00
N GLY A 165 8.00 8.02 7.68
CA GLY A 165 9.31 8.49 7.20
C GLY A 165 9.53 8.18 5.72
N GLY A 166 10.79 8.31 5.29
CA GLY A 166 11.16 8.18 3.88
C GLY A 166 10.65 9.33 3.00
N ILE A 167 11.21 9.43 1.81
CA ILE A 167 10.81 10.42 0.80
C ILE A 167 10.37 9.65 -0.44
N GLY A 168 9.11 9.83 -0.82
CA GLY A 168 8.58 9.33 -2.07
C GLY A 168 9.19 10.12 -3.22
N PHE A 169 9.62 9.44 -4.28
CA PHE A 169 10.23 10.07 -5.43
C PHE A 169 9.63 9.53 -6.72
N GLY A 170 9.39 10.43 -7.68
CA GLY A 170 8.75 10.08 -8.92
C GLY A 170 8.73 11.19 -9.95
N PHE A 171 8.06 10.91 -11.06
CA PHE A 171 7.79 11.84 -12.15
C PHE A 171 6.29 12.04 -12.33
N SER A 172 5.92 13.19 -12.86
CA SER A 172 4.55 13.52 -13.20
C SER A 172 4.44 14.02 -14.63
N GLY A 173 3.32 13.70 -15.26
CA GLY A 173 2.90 14.27 -16.53
C GLY A 173 1.44 14.70 -16.44
N ALA A 174 1.07 15.78 -17.12
CA ALA A 174 -0.32 16.15 -17.26
C ALA A 174 -0.62 16.71 -18.66
N LEU A 175 -1.82 16.44 -19.15
CA LEU A 175 -2.41 17.05 -20.33
C LEU A 175 -3.71 17.72 -19.91
N GLY A 176 -3.86 19.01 -20.20
CA GLY A 176 -5.01 19.76 -19.75
C GLY A 176 -5.44 20.85 -20.72
N ALA A 177 -6.57 21.47 -20.39
CA ALA A 177 -7.06 22.65 -21.07
C ALA A 177 -7.63 23.64 -20.04
N ALA A 178 -7.40 24.93 -20.30
CA ALA A 178 -7.96 26.02 -19.52
C ALA A 178 -9.00 26.78 -20.37
N TYR A 179 -10.23 26.90 -19.86
CA TYR A 179 -11.32 27.66 -20.44
C TYR A 179 -11.43 29.03 -19.75
N GLY A 180 -11.28 30.10 -20.53
CA GLY A 180 -11.38 31.47 -20.04
C GLY A 180 -12.80 31.82 -19.56
N LEU A 181 -12.92 32.18 -18.29
CA LEU A 181 -14.15 32.71 -17.68
C LEU A 181 -14.17 34.24 -17.70
N SER A 182 -13.00 34.86 -17.50
CA SER A 182 -12.71 36.29 -17.59
C SER A 182 -11.25 36.49 -18.00
N ASP A 183 -10.79 37.75 -18.06
CA ASP A 183 -9.39 38.08 -18.41
C ASP A 183 -8.36 37.51 -17.44
N ASN A 184 -8.76 37.27 -16.19
CA ASN A 184 -7.89 36.85 -15.08
C ASN A 184 -8.33 35.53 -14.43
N MET A 185 -9.40 34.89 -14.89
CA MET A 185 -9.90 33.65 -14.33
C MET A 185 -10.21 32.63 -15.43
N SER A 186 -9.80 31.39 -15.21
CA SER A 186 -10.11 30.26 -16.09
C SER A 186 -10.49 29.03 -15.29
N LEU A 187 -11.43 28.23 -15.82
CA LEU A 187 -11.67 26.87 -15.34
C LEU A 187 -10.70 25.94 -16.07
N PHE A 188 -10.02 25.05 -15.36
CA PHE A 188 -9.16 24.05 -15.99
C PHE A 188 -9.63 22.63 -15.71
N ALA A 189 -9.31 21.74 -16.65
CA ALA A 189 -9.36 20.30 -16.47
C ALA A 189 -8.03 19.70 -16.95
N GLU A 190 -7.47 18.78 -16.16
CA GLU A 190 -6.22 18.08 -16.46
C GLU A 190 -6.42 16.58 -16.30
N LEU A 191 -5.97 15.79 -17.27
CA LEU A 191 -5.61 14.40 -17.05
C LEU A 191 -4.17 14.36 -16.53
N ASN A 192 -3.97 13.87 -15.31
CA ASN A 192 -2.66 13.77 -14.68
C ASN A 192 -2.23 12.32 -14.55
N MET A 193 -0.93 12.05 -14.68
CA MET A 193 -0.29 10.78 -14.38
C MET A 193 0.91 11.02 -13.47
N ASN A 194 0.97 10.28 -12.37
CA ASN A 194 2.05 10.28 -11.41
C ASN A 194 2.66 8.87 -11.39
N ASN A 195 3.96 8.77 -11.60
CA ASN A 195 4.71 7.55 -11.36
C ASN A 195 5.66 7.84 -10.20
N MET A 196 5.37 7.27 -9.03
CA MET A 196 6.12 7.54 -7.80
C MET A 196 6.26 6.25 -7.00
N SER A 197 7.40 6.08 -6.35
CA SER A 197 7.63 5.02 -5.36
C SER A 197 7.98 5.64 -4.02
N TRP A 198 7.63 4.96 -2.94
CA TRP A 198 7.93 5.37 -1.58
C TRP A 198 8.38 4.14 -0.79
N ALA A 199 9.25 4.35 0.19
CA ALA A 199 9.63 3.32 1.14
C ALA A 199 9.65 3.94 2.53
N PRO A 200 8.95 3.35 3.51
CA PRO A 200 9.02 3.82 4.88
C PRO A 200 10.42 3.62 5.46
N MET A 201 10.72 4.40 6.49
CA MET A 201 11.93 4.21 7.30
C MET A 201 11.63 3.50 8.62
N THR A 202 10.39 3.58 9.08
CA THR A 202 9.96 2.94 10.32
C THR A 202 8.58 2.31 10.17
N ASN A 203 8.31 1.31 10.99
CA ASN A 203 7.01 0.69 11.19
C ASN A 203 6.72 0.61 12.68
N THR A 204 5.46 0.80 13.08
CA THR A 204 5.00 0.55 14.44
C THR A 204 3.69 -0.22 14.41
N ILE A 205 3.66 -1.36 15.09
CA ILE A 205 2.43 -2.10 15.35
C ILE A 205 1.63 -1.35 16.42
N THR A 206 0.45 -0.89 16.06
CA THR A 206 -0.41 -0.05 16.91
C THR A 206 -1.61 -0.81 17.48
N ALA A 207 -1.96 -1.95 16.91
CA ALA A 207 -2.96 -2.86 17.44
C ALA A 207 -2.64 -4.30 17.07
N VAL A 208 -2.85 -5.23 18.00
CA VAL A 208 -2.80 -6.67 17.75
C VAL A 208 -3.92 -7.33 18.53
N SER A 209 -4.74 -8.16 17.89
CA SER A 209 -5.73 -8.98 18.58
C SER A 209 -5.70 -10.42 18.11
N VAL A 210 -5.88 -11.34 19.07
CA VAL A 210 -6.06 -12.78 18.83
C VAL A 210 -7.41 -13.15 19.42
N ASP A 211 -8.33 -13.65 18.61
CA ASP A 211 -9.66 -14.07 19.02
C ASP A 211 -10.42 -13.00 19.82
N GLY A 212 -10.23 -11.73 19.41
CA GLY A 212 -10.83 -10.55 20.05
C GLY A 212 -10.12 -10.08 21.33
N VAL A 213 -9.06 -10.76 21.76
CA VAL A 213 -8.23 -10.35 22.92
C VAL A 213 -7.09 -9.45 22.45
N ASP A 214 -7.03 -8.24 23.00
CA ASP A 214 -5.92 -7.29 22.77
C ASP A 214 -4.61 -7.85 23.33
N GLN A 215 -3.65 -8.09 22.44
CA GLN A 215 -2.35 -8.65 22.80
C GLN A 215 -1.39 -7.60 23.37
N LEU A 216 -1.60 -6.31 23.07
CA LEU A 216 -0.74 -5.23 23.56
C LEU A 216 -0.94 -4.99 25.07
N ALA A 217 -2.09 -5.40 25.61
CA ALA A 217 -2.45 -5.27 27.02
C ALA A 217 -2.08 -6.49 27.87
N LEU A 218 -1.53 -7.56 27.28
CA LEU A 218 -1.19 -8.79 28.01
C LEU A 218 0.07 -8.64 28.86
N SER A 219 0.25 -9.59 29.79
CA SER A 219 1.44 -9.67 30.64
C SER A 219 2.18 -11.00 30.43
N PRO A 220 3.49 -10.98 30.09
CA PRO A 220 4.27 -9.79 29.77
C PRO A 220 3.78 -9.12 28.48
N ALA A 221 3.93 -7.80 28.41
CA ALA A 221 3.59 -7.04 27.20
C ALA A 221 4.63 -7.30 26.10
N PRO A 222 4.26 -7.16 24.82
CA PRO A 222 5.21 -7.20 23.71
C PRO A 222 6.34 -6.18 23.89
N THR A 223 7.53 -6.54 23.44
CA THR A 223 8.74 -5.73 23.59
C THR A 223 8.82 -4.63 22.51
N VAL A 224 9.79 -3.71 22.61
CA VAL A 224 10.02 -2.71 21.55
C VAL A 224 10.40 -3.41 20.25
N PHE A 225 11.19 -4.48 20.34
CA PHE A 225 11.57 -5.32 19.21
C PHE A 225 10.38 -5.97 18.50
N ASP A 226 9.35 -6.38 19.26
CA ASP A 226 8.15 -6.98 18.69
C ASP A 226 7.27 -5.94 17.95
N LEU A 227 7.26 -4.69 18.43
CA LEU A 227 6.32 -3.66 18.00
C LEU A 227 6.89 -2.64 17.02
N GLN A 228 8.20 -2.42 17.00
CA GLN A 228 8.81 -1.37 16.19
C GLN A 228 9.84 -1.97 15.23
N THR A 229 9.86 -1.44 14.01
CA THR A 229 10.83 -1.84 12.99
C THR A 229 11.51 -0.62 12.40
N ASN A 230 12.84 -0.70 12.26
CA ASN A 230 13.64 0.19 11.42
C ASN A 230 13.87 -0.48 10.07
N TYR A 231 13.57 0.24 9.00
CA TYR A 231 13.87 -0.21 7.64
C TYR A 231 15.26 0.27 7.21
N VAL A 232 16.18 -0.69 7.10
CA VAL A 232 17.57 -0.48 6.74
C VAL A 232 17.85 -0.93 5.31
N ASP A 233 18.91 -0.39 4.71
CA ASP A 233 19.31 -0.76 3.34
C ASP A 233 20.14 -2.07 3.30
N GLU A 234 20.71 -2.48 4.44
CA GLU A 234 21.51 -3.70 4.59
C GLU A 234 21.31 -4.32 5.98
N ILE A 235 21.20 -5.65 6.03
CA ILE A 235 21.24 -6.42 7.28
C ILE A 235 22.66 -6.95 7.48
N THR A 236 23.25 -6.62 8.62
CA THR A 236 24.62 -7.00 9.00
C THR A 236 24.61 -7.93 10.21
N ALA A 237 25.77 -8.47 10.60
CA ALA A 237 25.89 -9.31 11.80
C ALA A 237 25.53 -8.59 13.11
N THR A 238 25.51 -7.25 13.11
CA THR A 238 25.13 -6.43 14.28
C THR A 238 23.70 -5.93 14.23
N SER A 239 22.95 -6.20 13.16
CA SER A 239 21.55 -5.77 13.02
C SER A 239 20.65 -6.47 14.02
N ASN A 240 19.64 -5.77 14.50
CA ASN A 240 18.71 -6.29 15.52
C ASN A 240 17.63 -7.14 14.86
N THR A 241 17.89 -8.43 14.62
CA THR A 241 16.98 -9.34 13.90
C THR A 241 16.65 -10.60 14.71
N TYR A 242 15.64 -11.38 14.29
CA TYR A 242 15.33 -12.66 14.93
C TYR A 242 16.48 -13.67 14.90
N SER A 243 17.37 -13.56 13.91
CA SER A 243 18.53 -14.43 13.75
C SER A 243 19.76 -13.98 14.55
N ASN A 244 19.73 -12.79 15.16
CA ASN A 244 20.83 -12.29 15.97
C ASN A 244 20.79 -12.89 17.39
N PRO A 245 21.83 -13.63 17.82
CA PRO A 245 21.86 -14.27 19.15
C PRO A 245 21.97 -13.28 20.32
N ILE A 246 22.37 -12.03 20.05
CA ILE A 246 22.49 -10.95 21.03
C ILE A 246 21.50 -9.82 20.74
N ARG A 247 20.31 -10.16 20.23
CA ARG A 247 19.24 -9.18 19.96
C ARG A 247 18.89 -8.37 21.21
N ASP A 248 18.49 -7.13 21.00
CA ASP A 248 18.05 -6.20 22.04
C ASP A 248 16.53 -6.00 21.95
N ASP A 249 15.80 -6.59 22.90
CA ASP A 249 14.34 -6.50 22.98
C ASP A 249 13.86 -5.06 23.33
N THR A 250 14.76 -4.17 23.76
CA THR A 250 14.44 -2.75 24.08
C THR A 250 14.63 -1.79 22.92
N SER A 251 15.13 -2.28 21.78
CA SER A 251 15.36 -1.51 20.56
C SER A 251 14.50 -2.04 19.39
N PRO A 252 14.14 -1.21 18.40
CA PRO A 252 13.39 -1.69 17.24
C PRO A 252 14.11 -2.81 16.48
N ARG A 253 13.35 -3.69 15.85
CA ARG A 253 13.86 -4.71 14.93
C ARG A 253 14.36 -4.06 13.64
N ASP A 254 15.43 -4.58 13.05
CA ASP A 254 15.89 -4.17 11.74
C ASP A 254 15.33 -5.08 10.65
N GLU A 255 14.78 -4.48 9.60
CA GLU A 255 14.33 -5.19 8.38
C GLU A 255 14.79 -4.47 7.13
N LEU A 256 14.88 -5.20 6.02
CA LEU A 256 15.21 -4.60 4.73
C LEU A 256 14.08 -3.69 4.26
N LYS A 257 14.46 -2.53 3.77
CA LYS A 257 13.55 -1.57 3.16
C LYS A 257 12.91 -2.14 1.90
N SER A 258 11.58 -2.08 1.82
CA SER A 258 10.82 -2.40 0.61
C SER A 258 10.16 -1.14 0.03
N LYS A 259 10.17 -1.01 -1.30
CA LYS A 259 9.51 0.08 -2.01
C LYS A 259 8.11 -0.32 -2.41
N VAL A 260 7.17 0.60 -2.22
CA VAL A 260 5.78 0.46 -2.65
C VAL A 260 5.43 1.52 -3.69
N GLY A 261 4.61 1.12 -4.66
CA GLY A 261 4.09 2.01 -5.69
C GLY A 261 3.04 2.97 -5.13
N VAL A 262 3.23 4.26 -5.40
CA VAL A 262 2.36 5.37 -4.99
C VAL A 262 1.93 6.21 -6.20
N GLY A 263 1.93 5.59 -7.39
CA GLY A 263 1.52 6.18 -8.66
C GLY A 263 0.00 6.25 -8.86
N SER A 264 -0.45 7.13 -9.74
CA SER A 264 -1.88 7.29 -10.08
C SER A 264 -2.09 7.96 -11.42
N VAL A 265 -3.25 7.73 -12.05
CA VAL A 265 -3.79 8.57 -13.13
C VAL A 265 -5.11 9.15 -12.67
N GLY A 266 -5.30 10.45 -12.83
CA GLY A 266 -6.47 11.14 -12.33
C GLY A 266 -6.93 12.26 -13.23
N ILE A 267 -8.07 12.83 -12.87
CA ILE A 267 -8.55 14.07 -13.44
C ILE A 267 -8.49 15.11 -12.32
N ASN A 268 -7.86 16.24 -12.60
CA ASN A 268 -7.94 17.44 -11.78
C ASN A 268 -8.89 18.43 -12.45
N ILE A 269 -9.72 19.09 -11.65
CA ILE A 269 -10.58 20.19 -12.09
C ILE A 269 -10.39 21.32 -11.08
N GLY A 270 -10.24 22.55 -11.56
CA GLY A 270 -10.03 23.67 -10.66
C GLY A 270 -10.08 25.02 -11.35
N LEU A 271 -9.78 26.06 -10.58
CA LEU A 271 -9.69 27.42 -11.07
C LEU A 271 -8.23 27.83 -11.20
N LYS A 272 -7.92 28.53 -12.29
CA LYS A 272 -6.68 29.24 -12.51
C LYS A 272 -6.94 30.73 -12.41
N ILE A 273 -6.20 31.41 -11.56
CA ILE A 273 -6.22 32.87 -11.41
C ILE A 273 -4.89 33.41 -11.94
N SER A 274 -4.96 34.40 -12.83
CA SER A 274 -3.79 35.06 -13.40
C SER A 274 -3.68 36.48 -12.85
N PHE A 275 -2.46 36.88 -12.51
CA PHE A 275 -2.12 38.20 -11.98
C PHE A 275 -1.09 38.88 -12.87
#